data_AF-A0A7V8NWT5-F1
#
_entry.id   AF-A0A7V8NWT5-F1
#
_cell.length_a   1.000
_cell.length_b   1.000
_cell.length_c   1.000
_cell.angle_alpha   90.00
_cell.angle_beta   90.00
_cell.angle_gamma   90.00
#
_symmetry.space_group_name_H-M   'P 1'
#
loop_
_entity.id
_entity.type
_entity.pdbx_description
1 polymer ?
#
loop_
_entity_poly.entity_id
_entity_poly.type
_entity_poly.pdbx_seq_one_letter_code
_entity_poly.pdbx_strand_id
1 'polypeptide(L)'
;MVQSFVQDFVHYFAWRGFLLIILWALLISKPASGQQPAWNLMPMPSSVQAATGRLRLDSSFSTALTGYTEPRLERGVARFLQQLARQTAIPLNSKAAKSGQATLIIRTDHSSKEIQEVGEDESYSLEVTPAGAKLIAPTPLGTLHGLQTFLQLVDISSDGFAAPAVTIQDRPRFAWRGLMIDSARHFIPLDVIRSNLDGMEALKMNVFHWHLSDNQGFRVESKRFPKLQELGSDGLYYTQDDIRDVIAYARDRGIRVVPEFDMPGHSTSWFVGYPELASAPGPYEIERRWGVFDPAMDP
;
A
#
# COMPACT_ATOMS: atom_id res chain seq x y z
N MET A 1 -81.80 3.26 -30.30
CA MET A 1 -80.79 4.34 -30.27
C MET A 1 -80.00 4.43 -28.96
N VAL A 2 -80.27 3.58 -27.94
CA VAL A 2 -79.53 3.57 -26.67
C VAL A 2 -78.53 2.41 -26.55
N GLN A 3 -78.70 1.32 -27.30
CA GLN A 3 -77.82 0.14 -27.22
C GLN A 3 -76.47 0.29 -27.96
N SER A 4 -76.36 1.04 -29.06
CA SER A 4 -75.07 1.16 -29.77
C SER A 4 -74.07 2.08 -29.07
N PHE A 5 -74.56 3.05 -28.29
CA PHE A 5 -73.69 3.99 -27.57
C PHE A 5 -72.95 3.33 -26.39
N VAL A 6 -73.48 2.24 -25.86
CA VAL A 6 -72.86 1.51 -24.72
C VAL A 6 -71.76 0.57 -25.21
N GLN A 7 -71.88 -0.04 -26.39
CA GLN A 7 -70.85 -0.94 -26.92
C GLN A 7 -69.56 -0.20 -27.34
N ASP A 8 -69.70 0.98 -27.96
CA ASP A 8 -68.53 1.78 -28.37
C ASP A 8 -67.77 2.36 -27.17
N PHE A 9 -68.47 2.68 -26.08
CA PHE A 9 -67.86 3.20 -24.85
C PHE A 9 -67.04 2.14 -24.11
N VAL A 10 -67.48 0.87 -24.12
CA VAL A 10 -66.77 -0.24 -23.48
C VAL A 10 -65.51 -0.64 -24.26
N HIS A 11 -65.55 -0.62 -25.60
CA HIS A 11 -64.37 -0.91 -26.41
C HIS A 11 -63.29 0.20 -26.34
N TYR A 12 -63.69 1.47 -26.26
CA TYR A 12 -62.75 2.59 -26.13
C TYR A 12 -61.98 2.60 -24.80
N PHE A 13 -62.64 2.20 -23.70
CA PHE A 13 -61.99 2.09 -22.38
C PHE A 13 -61.11 0.85 -22.25
N ALA A 14 -61.47 -0.28 -22.87
CA ALA A 14 -60.68 -1.51 -22.81
C ALA A 14 -59.30 -1.37 -23.48
N TRP A 15 -59.23 -0.70 -24.64
CA TRP A 15 -57.96 -0.51 -25.36
C TRP A 15 -57.05 0.55 -24.72
N ARG A 16 -57.61 1.63 -24.16
CA ARG A 16 -56.84 2.63 -23.42
C ARG A 16 -56.32 2.10 -22.08
N GLY A 17 -57.10 1.26 -21.40
CA GLY A 17 -56.64 0.55 -20.20
C GLY A 17 -55.46 -0.38 -20.49
N PHE A 18 -55.50 -1.13 -21.59
CA PHE A 18 -54.43 -2.05 -21.98
C PHE A 18 -53.13 -1.33 -22.37
N LEU A 19 -53.21 -0.21 -23.10
CA LEU A 19 -52.05 0.62 -23.45
C LEU A 19 -51.44 1.34 -22.23
N LEU A 20 -52.27 1.78 -21.27
CA LEU A 20 -51.80 2.36 -20.01
C LEU A 20 -51.10 1.33 -19.11
N ILE A 21 -51.56 0.06 -19.11
CA ILE A 21 -50.92 -1.04 -18.38
C ILE A 21 -49.56 -1.41 -18.99
N ILE A 22 -49.42 -1.41 -20.32
CA ILE A 22 -48.12 -1.65 -20.98
C ILE A 22 -47.14 -0.49 -20.74
N LEU A 23 -47.63 0.76 -20.79
CA LEU A 23 -46.80 1.93 -20.43
C LEU A 23 -46.36 1.92 -18.95
N TRP A 24 -47.24 1.47 -18.04
CA TRP A 24 -46.88 1.28 -16.63
C TRP A 24 -45.89 0.12 -16.43
N ALA A 25 -46.02 -0.99 -17.15
CA ALA A 25 -45.08 -2.11 -17.07
C ALA A 25 -43.67 -1.74 -17.58
N LEU A 26 -43.57 -0.87 -18.59
CA LEU A 26 -42.30 -0.33 -19.08
C LEU A 26 -41.66 0.69 -18.13
N LEU A 27 -42.46 1.42 -17.35
CA LEU A 27 -41.97 2.40 -16.35
C LEU A 27 -41.52 1.75 -15.02
N ILE A 28 -41.89 0.49 -14.75
CA ILE A 28 -41.50 -0.25 -13.54
C ILE A 28 -40.27 -1.15 -13.80
N SER A 29 -39.77 -1.19 -15.03
CA SER A 29 -38.49 -1.81 -15.35
C SER A 29 -37.35 -0.94 -14.82
N LYS A 30 -37.18 -0.90 -13.49
CA LYS A 30 -35.91 -0.48 -12.90
C LYS A 30 -34.86 -1.40 -13.53
N PRO A 31 -33.82 -0.87 -14.21
CA PRO A 31 -32.69 -1.71 -14.53
C PRO A 31 -32.28 -2.36 -13.21
N ALA A 32 -32.18 -3.69 -13.19
CA ALA A 32 -31.60 -4.36 -12.05
C ALA A 32 -30.27 -3.65 -11.80
N SER A 33 -30.20 -2.86 -10.72
CA SER A 33 -28.95 -2.33 -10.24
C SER A 33 -28.20 -3.56 -9.79
N GLY A 34 -27.45 -4.18 -10.71
CA GLY A 34 -26.52 -5.24 -10.37
C GLY A 34 -25.70 -4.68 -9.24
N GLN A 35 -25.85 -5.27 -8.06
CA GLN A 35 -25.16 -4.83 -6.86
C GLN A 35 -23.68 -4.87 -7.22
N GLN A 36 -23.06 -3.69 -7.34
CA GLN A 36 -21.64 -3.61 -7.67
C GLN A 36 -20.91 -4.54 -6.70
N PRO A 37 -20.04 -5.44 -7.20
CA PRO A 37 -19.32 -6.34 -6.32
C PRO A 37 -18.64 -5.54 -5.22
N ALA A 38 -18.79 -6.00 -3.98
CA ALA A 38 -18.12 -5.38 -2.85
C ALA A 38 -16.61 -5.58 -3.04
N TRP A 39 -15.89 -4.51 -3.32
CA TRP A 39 -14.45 -4.54 -3.53
C TRP A 39 -13.74 -4.52 -2.18
N ASN A 40 -13.01 -5.59 -1.85
CA ASN A 40 -12.15 -5.64 -0.67
C ASN A 40 -10.78 -4.99 -0.96
N LEU A 41 -10.81 -3.77 -1.48
CA LEU A 41 -9.61 -3.02 -1.88
C LEU A 41 -9.33 -1.91 -0.87
N MET A 42 -8.09 -1.86 -0.38
CA MET A 42 -7.62 -0.80 0.52
C MET A 42 -6.17 -0.43 0.21
N PRO A 43 -5.86 0.84 -0.10
CA PRO A 43 -6.81 1.93 -0.38
C PRO A 43 -7.72 1.65 -1.58
N MET A 44 -8.92 2.24 -1.61
CA MET A 44 -9.82 2.13 -2.75
C MET A 44 -9.20 2.84 -3.97
N PRO A 45 -9.03 2.16 -5.12
CA PRO A 45 -8.44 2.77 -6.31
C PRO A 45 -9.27 3.93 -6.87
N SER A 46 -8.60 4.83 -7.60
CA SER A 46 -9.24 6.02 -8.19
C SER A 46 -10.34 5.69 -9.22
N SER A 47 -10.22 4.56 -9.92
CA SER A 47 -11.24 4.01 -10.82
C SER A 47 -11.22 2.49 -10.78
N VAL A 48 -12.39 1.89 -10.65
CA VAL A 48 -12.60 0.43 -10.69
C VAL A 48 -13.81 0.16 -11.56
N GLN A 49 -13.64 -0.64 -12.61
CA GLN A 49 -14.68 -0.99 -13.56
C GLN A 49 -14.82 -2.51 -13.62
N ALA A 50 -15.94 -3.02 -13.11
CA ALA A 50 -16.23 -4.45 -13.12
C ALA A 50 -16.35 -4.98 -14.56
N ALA A 51 -15.82 -6.17 -14.81
CA ALA A 51 -16.03 -6.92 -16.03
C ALA A 51 -16.59 -8.31 -15.71
N THR A 52 -17.05 -9.03 -16.75
CA THR A 52 -17.62 -10.36 -16.56
C THR A 52 -16.55 -11.44 -16.56
N GLY A 53 -16.66 -12.38 -15.61
CA GLY A 53 -15.79 -13.54 -15.49
C GLY A 53 -14.73 -13.38 -14.42
N ARG A 54 -13.85 -14.37 -14.32
CA ARG A 54 -12.81 -14.46 -13.29
C ARG A 54 -11.57 -15.15 -13.83
N LEU A 55 -10.40 -14.70 -13.42
CA LEU A 55 -9.13 -15.36 -13.66
C LEU A 55 -8.91 -16.41 -12.57
N ARG A 56 -8.91 -17.70 -12.93
CA ARG A 56 -8.58 -18.77 -11.98
C ARG A 56 -7.08 -18.76 -11.68
N LEU A 57 -6.73 -19.01 -10.43
CA LEU A 57 -5.36 -19.11 -9.96
C LEU A 57 -5.10 -20.57 -9.54
N ASP A 58 -4.08 -21.18 -10.15
CA ASP A 58 -3.63 -22.53 -9.85
C ASP A 58 -2.10 -22.60 -9.97
N SER A 59 -1.52 -23.80 -9.88
CA SER A 59 -0.06 -24.00 -9.94
C SER A 59 0.58 -23.63 -11.28
N SER A 60 -0.20 -23.37 -12.33
CA SER A 60 0.28 -22.86 -13.61
C SER A 60 0.42 -21.34 -13.65
N PHE A 61 -0.10 -20.62 -12.63
CA PHE A 61 0.00 -19.17 -12.57
C PHE A 61 1.45 -18.72 -12.64
N SER A 62 1.73 -17.83 -13.58
CA SER A 62 3.07 -17.36 -13.89
C SER A 62 3.10 -15.88 -14.18
N THR A 63 4.26 -15.26 -13.96
CA THR A 63 4.47 -13.83 -14.18
C THR A 63 5.59 -13.60 -15.21
N ALA A 64 5.52 -12.48 -15.91
CA ALA A 64 6.62 -12.00 -16.76
C ALA A 64 6.81 -10.49 -16.60
N LEU A 65 8.06 -10.08 -16.36
CA LEU A 65 8.47 -8.68 -16.41
C LEU A 65 8.80 -8.30 -17.86
N THR A 66 8.35 -7.12 -18.29
CA THR A 66 8.55 -6.57 -19.65
C THR A 66 8.83 -5.06 -19.59
N GLY A 67 9.47 -4.52 -20.62
CA GLY A 67 9.88 -3.11 -20.65
C GLY A 67 11.15 -2.88 -19.83
N TYR A 68 11.17 -1.83 -19.00
CA TYR A 68 12.25 -1.57 -18.05
C TYR A 68 12.27 -2.62 -16.94
N THR A 69 13.47 -3.08 -16.57
CA THR A 69 13.66 -4.05 -15.48
C THR A 69 14.82 -3.63 -14.60
N GLU A 70 14.70 -3.91 -13.30
CA GLU A 70 15.75 -3.72 -12.31
C GLU A 70 15.63 -4.75 -11.18
N PRO A 71 16.69 -5.00 -10.38
CA PRO A 71 16.65 -6.01 -9.31
C PRO A 71 15.53 -5.81 -8.28
N ARG A 72 15.11 -4.56 -8.02
CA ARG A 72 13.98 -4.27 -7.12
C ARG A 72 12.66 -4.82 -7.66
N LEU A 73 12.42 -4.73 -8.97
CA LEU A 73 11.21 -5.27 -9.60
C LEU A 73 11.19 -6.80 -9.48
N GLU A 74 12.32 -7.46 -9.71
CA GLU A 74 12.45 -8.92 -9.56
C GLU A 74 12.15 -9.35 -8.12
N ARG A 75 12.74 -8.66 -7.13
CA ARG A 75 12.45 -8.90 -5.71
C ARG A 75 11.00 -8.61 -5.35
N GLY A 76 10.41 -7.56 -5.92
CA GLY A 76 8.99 -7.22 -5.75
C GLY A 76 8.06 -8.31 -6.26
N VAL A 77 8.32 -8.85 -7.46
CA VAL A 77 7.56 -9.98 -8.02
C VAL A 77 7.77 -11.25 -7.20
N ALA A 78 8.99 -11.52 -6.74
CA ALA A 78 9.25 -12.67 -5.86
C ALA A 78 8.48 -12.58 -4.54
N ARG A 79 8.44 -11.41 -3.89
CA ARG A 79 7.62 -11.16 -2.69
C ARG A 79 6.14 -11.32 -2.99
N PHE A 80 5.66 -10.76 -4.09
CA PHE A 80 4.27 -10.91 -4.54
C PHE A 80 3.88 -12.40 -4.68
N LEU A 81 4.69 -13.20 -5.37
CA LEU A 81 4.43 -14.63 -5.54
C LEU A 81 4.47 -15.38 -4.21
N GLN A 82 5.39 -15.03 -3.31
CA GLN A 82 5.45 -15.60 -1.96
C GLN A 82 4.19 -15.28 -1.14
N GLN A 83 3.70 -14.03 -1.20
CA GLN A 83 2.48 -13.61 -0.51
C GLN A 83 1.25 -14.31 -1.09
N LEU A 84 1.16 -14.42 -2.42
CA LEU A 84 0.09 -15.14 -3.10
C LEU A 84 0.08 -16.63 -2.74
N ALA A 85 1.24 -17.28 -2.75
CA ALA A 85 1.38 -18.67 -2.33
C ALA A 85 1.00 -18.86 -0.85
N ARG A 86 1.34 -17.91 0.03
CA ARG A 86 0.96 -17.96 1.45
C ARG A 86 -0.55 -17.81 1.65
N GLN A 87 -1.22 -16.96 0.86
CA GLN A 87 -2.67 -16.75 0.94
C GLN A 87 -3.47 -17.93 0.37
N THR A 88 -2.95 -18.60 -0.66
CA THR A 88 -3.67 -19.62 -1.43
C THR A 88 -3.20 -21.05 -1.16
N ALA A 89 -2.07 -21.24 -0.49
CA ALA A 89 -1.36 -22.52 -0.38
C ALA A 89 -0.99 -23.16 -1.74
N ILE A 90 -1.07 -22.43 -2.86
CA ILE A 90 -0.64 -22.91 -4.17
C ILE A 90 0.89 -22.91 -4.23
N PRO A 91 1.55 -24.01 -4.65
CA PRO A 91 2.98 -24.03 -4.88
C PRO A 91 3.32 -23.30 -6.19
N LEU A 92 3.57 -21.99 -6.09
CA LEU A 92 3.91 -21.15 -7.25
C LEU A 92 5.40 -21.21 -7.58
N ASN A 93 5.72 -21.25 -8.88
CA ASN A 93 7.09 -21.15 -9.36
C ASN A 93 7.54 -19.69 -9.37
N SER A 94 8.68 -19.40 -8.72
CA SER A 94 9.26 -18.05 -8.69
C SER A 94 10.02 -17.68 -9.96
N LYS A 95 10.27 -18.64 -10.88
CA LYS A 95 10.94 -18.35 -12.15
C LYS A 95 10.01 -17.60 -13.10
N ALA A 96 10.52 -16.50 -13.66
CA ALA A 96 9.82 -15.72 -14.67
C ALA A 96 9.49 -16.59 -15.90
N ALA A 97 8.26 -16.48 -16.39
CA ALA A 97 7.82 -17.09 -17.63
C ALA A 97 8.18 -16.20 -18.84
N LYS A 98 8.11 -16.79 -20.06
CA LYS A 98 8.17 -16.00 -21.29
C LYS A 98 6.88 -15.16 -21.41
N SER A 99 7.00 -13.91 -21.84
CA SER A 99 5.90 -12.94 -21.85
C SER A 99 4.63 -13.42 -22.58
N GLY A 100 4.76 -14.14 -23.70
CA GLY A 100 3.62 -14.68 -24.45
C GLY A 100 2.90 -15.88 -23.82
N GLN A 101 3.36 -16.36 -22.66
CA GLN A 101 2.81 -17.51 -21.94
C GLN A 101 2.47 -17.19 -20.48
N ALA A 102 2.78 -15.98 -20.01
CA ALA A 102 2.57 -15.61 -18.61
C ALA A 102 1.10 -15.28 -18.33
N THR A 103 0.61 -15.72 -17.17
CA THR A 103 -0.74 -15.40 -16.70
C THR A 103 -0.88 -13.93 -16.31
N LEU A 104 0.17 -13.36 -15.69
CA LEU A 104 0.25 -11.93 -15.36
C LEU A 104 1.46 -11.30 -16.04
N ILE A 105 1.20 -10.41 -17.00
CA ILE A 105 2.24 -9.61 -17.67
C ILE A 105 2.40 -8.29 -16.91
N ILE A 106 3.63 -8.01 -16.48
CA ILE A 106 3.98 -6.82 -15.70
C ILE A 106 4.90 -5.98 -16.58
N ARG A 107 4.44 -4.79 -16.96
CA ARG A 107 5.20 -3.85 -17.78
C ARG A 107 5.52 -2.59 -17.00
N THR A 108 6.80 -2.27 -16.93
CA THR A 108 7.29 -0.99 -16.40
C THR A 108 7.91 -0.20 -17.55
N ASP A 109 7.60 1.09 -17.69
CA ASP A 109 8.05 1.86 -18.86
C ASP A 109 9.48 2.40 -18.70
N HIS A 110 9.83 2.98 -17.55
CA HIS A 110 11.16 3.53 -17.28
C HIS A 110 11.54 3.46 -15.80
N SER A 111 12.78 3.83 -15.47
CA SER A 111 13.28 3.85 -14.09
C SER A 111 12.59 4.91 -13.22
N SER A 112 12.55 4.70 -11.90
CA SER A 112 12.32 5.75 -10.91
C SER A 112 13.64 6.46 -10.55
N LYS A 113 13.60 7.46 -9.68
CA LYS A 113 14.83 8.05 -9.10
C LYS A 113 15.56 7.04 -8.22
N GLU A 114 16.89 7.24 -8.07
CA GLU A 114 17.76 6.42 -7.22
C GLU A 114 17.35 6.48 -5.75
N ILE A 115 17.15 7.69 -5.24
CA ILE A 115 16.52 7.98 -3.95
C ILE A 115 15.10 8.45 -4.24
N GLN A 116 14.08 7.82 -3.66
CA GLN A 116 12.69 8.19 -3.93
C GLN A 116 12.46 9.66 -3.62
N GLU A 117 11.78 10.40 -4.50
CA GLU A 117 11.38 11.80 -4.36
C GLU A 117 9.88 11.97 -4.12
N VAL A 118 9.49 13.06 -3.43
CA VAL A 118 8.07 13.39 -3.28
C VAL A 118 7.52 13.76 -4.66
N GLY A 119 6.44 13.11 -5.07
CA GLY A 119 5.77 13.42 -6.34
C GLY A 119 6.27 12.63 -7.54
N GLU A 120 7.11 11.60 -7.33
CA GLU A 120 7.34 10.60 -8.39
C GLU A 120 6.02 9.94 -8.84
N ASP A 121 5.99 9.49 -10.09
CA ASP A 121 4.80 8.86 -10.65
C ASP A 121 4.61 7.45 -10.07
N GLU A 122 3.58 7.33 -9.22
CA GLU A 122 3.15 6.11 -8.54
C GLU A 122 1.88 5.51 -9.19
N SER A 123 1.49 5.98 -10.37
CA SER A 123 0.30 5.51 -11.07
C SER A 123 0.47 4.13 -11.69
N TYR A 124 -0.63 3.41 -11.84
CA TYR A 124 -0.67 2.13 -12.56
C TYR A 124 -2.06 1.86 -13.16
N SER A 125 -2.07 0.98 -14.17
CA SER A 125 -3.30 0.36 -14.68
C SER A 125 -3.21 -1.15 -14.51
N LEU A 126 -4.28 -1.76 -14.00
CA LEU A 126 -4.40 -3.20 -13.85
C LEU A 126 -5.65 -3.68 -14.58
N GLU A 127 -5.49 -4.62 -15.50
CA GLU A 127 -6.57 -5.31 -16.19
C GLU A 127 -6.52 -6.81 -15.84
N VAL A 128 -7.66 -7.36 -15.45
CA VAL A 128 -7.84 -8.80 -15.20
C VAL A 128 -8.98 -9.30 -16.07
N THR A 129 -8.72 -10.38 -16.81
CA THR A 129 -9.69 -11.07 -17.67
C THR A 129 -9.67 -12.57 -17.35
N PRO A 130 -10.66 -13.36 -17.79
CA PRO A 130 -10.60 -14.82 -17.63
C PRO A 130 -9.38 -15.50 -18.27
N ALA A 131 -8.75 -14.86 -19.26
CA ALA A 131 -7.60 -15.42 -19.99
C ALA A 131 -6.24 -15.02 -19.37
N GLY A 132 -6.20 -13.99 -18.52
CA GLY A 132 -4.96 -13.47 -17.94
C GLY A 132 -5.11 -12.04 -17.45
N ALA A 133 -4.01 -11.50 -16.94
CA ALA A 133 -3.93 -10.16 -16.37
C ALA A 133 -2.75 -9.36 -16.89
N LYS A 134 -2.88 -8.03 -16.88
CA LYS A 134 -1.86 -7.09 -17.30
C LYS A 134 -1.75 -5.93 -16.32
N LEU A 135 -0.55 -5.73 -15.78
CA LEU A 135 -0.18 -4.59 -14.96
C LEU A 135 0.77 -3.71 -15.75
N ILE A 136 0.44 -2.42 -15.91
CA ILE A 136 1.28 -1.44 -16.59
C ILE A 136 1.47 -0.25 -15.66
N ALA A 137 2.72 0.20 -15.49
CA ALA A 137 3.03 1.39 -14.73
C ALA A 137 4.21 2.17 -15.36
N PRO A 138 4.23 3.51 -15.25
CA PRO A 138 5.35 4.31 -15.74
C PRO A 138 6.67 3.95 -15.05
N THR A 139 6.63 3.77 -13.72
CA THR A 139 7.82 3.51 -12.88
C THR A 139 7.69 2.21 -12.08
N PRO A 140 8.79 1.73 -11.48
CA PRO A 140 8.75 0.64 -10.53
C PRO A 140 7.82 0.88 -9.33
N LEU A 141 7.60 2.13 -8.90
CA LEU A 141 6.75 2.45 -7.75
C LEU A 141 5.29 2.07 -8.04
N GLY A 142 4.76 2.51 -9.18
CA GLY A 142 3.41 2.11 -9.62
C GLY A 142 3.27 0.60 -9.83
N THR A 143 4.34 -0.05 -10.28
CA THR A 143 4.36 -1.52 -10.43
C THR A 143 4.19 -2.21 -9.08
N LEU A 144 4.93 -1.80 -8.05
CA LEU A 144 4.81 -2.37 -6.69
C LEU A 144 3.39 -2.16 -6.14
N HIS A 145 2.80 -0.97 -6.31
CA HIS A 145 1.44 -0.68 -5.87
C HIS A 145 0.39 -1.55 -6.58
N GLY A 146 0.53 -1.74 -7.90
CA GLY A 146 -0.38 -2.57 -8.67
C GLY A 146 -0.33 -4.05 -8.30
N LEU A 147 0.85 -4.57 -7.92
CA LEU A 147 0.98 -5.93 -7.38
C LEU A 147 0.19 -6.11 -6.08
N GLN A 148 0.23 -5.12 -5.19
CA GLN A 148 -0.55 -5.14 -3.95
C GLN A 148 -2.06 -5.10 -4.22
N THR A 149 -2.50 -4.33 -5.22
CA THR A 149 -3.91 -4.36 -5.66
C THR A 149 -4.30 -5.71 -6.21
N PHE A 150 -3.45 -6.37 -7.02
CA PHE A 150 -3.73 -7.72 -7.50
C PHE A 150 -3.90 -8.72 -6.35
N LEU A 151 -3.03 -8.68 -5.33
CA LEU A 151 -3.17 -9.54 -4.14
C LEU A 151 -4.51 -9.35 -3.45
N GLN A 152 -4.98 -8.11 -3.31
CA GLN A 152 -6.27 -7.80 -2.69
C GLN A 152 -7.48 -8.22 -3.54
N LEU A 153 -7.31 -8.35 -4.86
CA LEU A 153 -8.35 -8.87 -5.76
C LEU A 153 -8.50 -10.39 -5.67
N VAL A 154 -7.50 -11.11 -5.16
CA VAL A 154 -7.56 -12.57 -5.05
C VAL A 154 -8.59 -12.96 -4.00
N ASP A 155 -9.67 -13.56 -4.48
CA ASP A 155 -10.73 -14.10 -3.67
C ASP A 155 -10.42 -15.57 -3.34
N ILE A 156 -10.69 -15.95 -2.09
CA ILE A 156 -10.50 -17.29 -1.56
C ILE A 156 -11.88 -17.84 -1.23
N SER A 157 -12.36 -18.79 -2.03
CA SER A 157 -13.67 -19.40 -1.83
C SER A 157 -13.59 -20.93 -1.82
N SER A 158 -14.72 -21.58 -1.53
CA SER A 158 -14.84 -23.04 -1.62
C SER A 158 -14.57 -23.57 -3.03
N ASP A 159 -14.71 -22.74 -4.06
CA ASP A 159 -14.55 -23.11 -5.47
C ASP A 159 -13.11 -22.92 -5.98
N GLY A 160 -12.21 -22.48 -5.08
CA GLY A 160 -10.80 -22.25 -5.32
C GLY A 160 -10.40 -20.77 -5.22
N PHE A 161 -9.33 -20.43 -5.91
CA PHE A 161 -8.71 -19.10 -5.88
C PHE A 161 -8.91 -18.40 -7.21
N ALA A 162 -9.42 -17.17 -7.19
CA ALA A 162 -9.64 -16.43 -8.42
C ALA A 162 -9.69 -14.92 -8.20
N ALA A 163 -9.15 -14.15 -9.15
CA ALA A 163 -9.36 -12.71 -9.23
C ALA A 163 -10.55 -12.39 -10.15
N PRO A 164 -11.47 -11.49 -9.76
CA PRO A 164 -12.57 -11.07 -10.63
C PRO A 164 -12.05 -10.31 -11.85
N ALA A 165 -12.75 -10.42 -12.99
CA ALA A 165 -12.44 -9.61 -14.15
C ALA A 165 -12.73 -8.13 -13.85
N VAL A 166 -11.75 -7.27 -14.06
CA VAL A 166 -11.80 -5.86 -13.66
C VAL A 166 -10.78 -5.04 -14.43
N THR A 167 -11.10 -3.77 -14.65
CA THR A 167 -10.15 -2.76 -15.11
C THR A 167 -10.01 -1.70 -14.03
N ILE A 168 -8.77 -1.44 -13.61
CA ILE A 168 -8.41 -0.46 -12.58
C ILE A 168 -7.43 0.55 -13.17
N GLN A 169 -7.70 1.84 -12.91
CA GLN A 169 -6.73 2.91 -13.06
C GLN A 169 -6.55 3.58 -11.71
N ASP A 170 -5.31 3.72 -11.28
CA ASP A 170 -5.04 4.21 -9.94
C ASP A 170 -3.81 5.10 -9.88
N ARG A 171 -3.87 6.04 -8.94
CA ARG A 171 -2.79 6.94 -8.57
C ARG A 171 -3.09 7.49 -7.17
N PRO A 172 -2.07 7.77 -6.36
CA PRO A 172 -2.31 8.35 -5.04
C PRO A 172 -2.88 9.77 -5.16
N ARG A 173 -3.81 10.11 -4.26
CA ARG A 173 -4.29 11.50 -4.10
C ARG A 173 -3.21 12.41 -3.52
N PHE A 174 -2.43 11.90 -2.57
CA PHE A 174 -1.37 12.63 -1.88
C PHE A 174 -0.03 11.93 -2.06
N ALA A 175 1.00 12.71 -2.36
CA ALA A 175 2.36 12.21 -2.59
C ALA A 175 3.06 11.74 -1.32
N TRP A 176 2.64 12.21 -0.13
CA TRP A 176 3.19 11.82 1.16
C TRP A 176 2.18 10.99 1.96
N ARG A 177 2.47 9.71 2.15
CA ARG A 177 1.62 8.77 2.89
C ARG A 177 2.49 8.08 3.93
N GLY A 178 2.59 8.72 5.09
CA GLY A 178 3.63 8.46 6.08
C GLY A 178 3.18 7.64 7.28
N LEU A 179 4.08 6.83 7.82
CA LEU A 179 4.01 6.23 9.15
C LEU A 179 5.22 6.72 9.94
N MET A 180 4.99 7.27 11.14
CA MET A 180 6.07 7.57 12.08
C MET A 180 6.17 6.46 13.13
N ILE A 181 7.39 5.97 13.37
CA ILE A 181 7.68 5.07 14.50
C ILE A 181 8.65 5.77 15.44
N ASP A 182 8.22 5.95 16.69
CA ASP A 182 9.04 6.36 17.80
C ASP A 182 9.86 5.18 18.33
N SER A 183 11.16 5.21 18.08
CA SER A 183 12.12 4.25 18.64
C SER A 183 12.84 4.76 19.89
N ALA A 184 12.62 6.02 20.26
CA ALA A 184 13.32 6.67 21.35
C ALA A 184 12.67 6.33 22.69
N ARG A 185 11.33 6.44 22.80
CA ARG A 185 10.60 6.18 24.05
C ARG A 185 10.64 4.71 24.46
N HIS A 186 10.46 3.82 23.49
CA HIS A 186 10.73 2.39 23.60
C HIS A 186 11.52 1.96 22.37
N PHE A 187 12.59 1.19 22.57
CA PHE A 187 13.36 0.65 21.45
C PHE A 187 12.52 -0.35 20.66
N ILE A 188 12.51 -0.21 19.32
CA ILE A 188 11.74 -1.07 18.43
C ILE A 188 12.70 -2.01 17.70
N PRO A 189 12.65 -3.33 17.96
CA PRO A 189 13.50 -4.29 17.26
C PRO A 189 13.38 -4.23 15.73
N LEU A 190 14.47 -4.54 15.01
CA LEU A 190 14.52 -4.42 13.54
C LEU A 190 13.49 -5.30 12.80
N ASP A 191 13.13 -6.45 13.35
CA ASP A 191 12.08 -7.31 12.80
C ASP A 191 10.70 -6.64 12.87
N VAL A 192 10.43 -5.87 13.93
CA VAL A 192 9.20 -5.06 14.06
C VAL A 192 9.20 -3.92 13.05
N ILE A 193 10.34 -3.24 12.84
CA ILE A 193 10.49 -2.22 11.79
C ILE A 193 10.22 -2.82 10.41
N ARG A 194 10.83 -3.96 10.08
CA ARG A 194 10.65 -4.66 8.80
C ARG A 194 9.20 -5.09 8.59
N SER A 195 8.55 -5.65 9.61
CA SER A 195 7.13 -6.03 9.56
C SER A 195 6.21 -4.84 9.31
N ASN A 196 6.49 -3.67 9.89
CA ASN A 196 5.74 -2.45 9.60
C ASN A 196 5.99 -1.96 8.16
N LEU A 197 7.21 -2.04 7.64
CA LEU A 197 7.51 -1.71 6.24
C LEU A 197 6.77 -2.65 5.26
N ASP A 198 6.59 -3.93 5.61
CA ASP A 198 5.75 -4.86 4.85
C ASP A 198 4.27 -4.42 4.86
N GLY A 199 3.75 -4.02 6.02
CA GLY A 199 2.39 -3.46 6.14
C GLY A 199 2.21 -2.17 5.35
N MET A 200 3.22 -1.29 5.36
CA MET A 200 3.24 -0.06 4.56
C MET A 200 3.19 -0.36 3.05
N GLU A 201 3.96 -1.36 2.56
CA GLU A 201 3.90 -1.81 1.17
C GLU A 201 2.47 -2.25 0.81
N ALA A 202 1.87 -3.11 1.64
CA ALA A 202 0.52 -3.63 1.41
C ALA A 202 -0.55 -2.53 1.33
N LEU A 203 -0.37 -1.44 2.07
CA LEU A 203 -1.28 -0.29 2.12
C LEU A 203 -0.84 0.87 1.22
N LYS A 204 0.17 0.67 0.37
CA LYS A 204 0.71 1.68 -0.56
C LYS A 204 1.20 2.95 0.13
N MET A 205 1.63 2.85 1.39
CA MET A 205 2.31 3.94 2.12
C MET A 205 3.76 4.04 1.63
N ASN A 206 4.30 5.25 1.57
CA ASN A 206 5.57 5.50 0.88
C ASN A 206 6.59 6.32 1.69
N VAL A 207 6.25 6.74 2.92
CA VAL A 207 7.20 7.44 3.80
C VAL A 207 7.25 6.77 5.16
N PHE A 208 8.43 6.30 5.54
CA PHE A 208 8.73 5.85 6.89
C PHE A 208 9.46 6.99 7.61
N HIS A 209 8.77 7.67 8.52
CA HIS A 209 9.35 8.68 9.40
C HIS A 209 9.91 7.98 10.64
N TRP A 210 11.21 8.07 10.85
CA TRP A 210 11.88 7.33 11.91
C TRP A 210 12.37 8.29 12.98
N HIS A 211 11.62 8.39 14.07
CA HIS A 211 11.96 9.21 15.23
C HIS A 211 12.98 8.44 16.08
N LEU A 212 14.24 8.87 15.99
CA LEU A 212 15.42 8.11 16.40
C LEU A 212 16.09 8.65 17.66
N SER A 213 15.68 9.81 18.16
CA SER A 213 16.20 10.37 19.40
C SER A 213 15.13 11.17 20.14
N ASP A 214 15.08 11.00 21.45
CA ASP A 214 14.29 11.82 22.37
C ASP A 214 14.98 11.84 23.75
N ASN A 215 14.34 12.40 24.76
CA ASN A 215 14.83 12.45 26.14
C ASN A 215 15.12 11.05 26.73
N GLN A 216 14.33 10.05 26.33
CA GLN A 216 14.42 8.67 26.82
C GLN A 216 15.41 7.78 26.05
N GLY A 217 15.99 8.30 24.95
CA GLY A 217 17.17 7.65 24.39
C GLY A 217 17.58 8.10 22.99
N PHE A 218 18.85 7.93 22.70
CA PHE A 218 19.48 8.15 21.40
C PHE A 218 19.74 6.81 20.71
N ARG A 219 19.11 6.57 19.55
CA ARG A 219 19.00 5.21 18.99
C ARG A 219 19.90 4.91 17.80
N VAL A 220 20.86 5.77 17.49
CA VAL A 220 21.71 5.58 16.30
C VAL A 220 23.18 5.54 16.71
N GLU A 221 23.95 4.64 16.13
CA GLU A 221 25.40 4.65 16.26
C GLU A 221 26.01 5.90 15.61
N SER A 222 26.62 6.75 16.44
CA SER A 222 27.50 7.81 15.99
C SER A 222 28.95 7.42 16.17
N LYS A 223 29.70 7.33 15.05
CA LYS A 223 31.15 7.10 15.08
C LYS A 223 31.94 8.35 15.48
N ARG A 224 31.34 9.54 15.31
CA ARG A 224 31.96 10.82 15.64
C ARG A 224 31.67 11.24 17.08
N PHE A 225 30.48 10.92 17.57
CA PHE A 225 30.02 11.26 18.92
C PHE A 225 29.57 9.99 19.66
N PRO A 226 30.49 9.06 19.96
CA PRO A 226 30.12 7.72 20.46
C PRO A 226 29.37 7.72 21.79
N LYS A 227 29.64 8.70 22.66
CA LYS A 227 28.91 8.84 23.93
C LYS A 227 27.40 9.09 23.77
N LEU A 228 26.90 9.50 22.59
CA LEU A 228 25.46 9.65 22.35
C LEU A 228 24.76 8.31 22.51
N GLN A 229 25.24 7.25 21.85
CA GLN A 229 24.69 5.91 22.02
C GLN A 229 25.27 5.16 23.22
N GLU A 230 26.56 5.33 23.56
CA GLU A 230 27.18 4.58 24.66
C GLU A 230 26.57 4.91 26.02
N LEU A 231 26.17 6.17 26.24
CA LEU A 231 25.62 6.63 27.52
C LEU A 231 24.13 7.04 27.41
N GLY A 232 23.66 7.44 26.22
CA GLY A 232 22.30 7.94 26.01
C GLY A 232 21.31 6.89 25.52
N SER A 233 21.65 5.59 25.46
CA SER A 233 20.75 4.59 24.84
C SER A 233 20.43 3.36 25.70
N ASP A 234 21.04 3.20 26.87
CA ASP A 234 21.03 1.94 27.66
C ASP A 234 21.53 0.72 26.86
N GLY A 235 22.41 0.91 25.88
CA GLY A 235 22.86 -0.14 24.97
C GLY A 235 21.83 -0.56 23.91
N LEU A 236 20.66 0.09 23.86
CA LEU A 236 19.61 -0.13 22.85
C LEU A 236 19.69 0.92 21.74
N TYR A 237 20.38 0.59 20.65
CA TYR A 237 20.55 1.44 19.47
C TYR A 237 20.73 0.60 18.20
N TYR A 238 20.54 1.24 17.05
CA TYR A 238 20.81 0.67 15.73
C TYR A 238 22.23 1.04 15.28
N THR A 239 23.00 0.07 14.81
CA THR A 239 24.29 0.34 14.16
C THR A 239 24.09 1.03 12.81
N GLN A 240 25.14 1.64 12.26
CA GLN A 240 25.04 2.21 10.91
C GLN A 240 24.75 1.15 9.84
N ASP A 241 25.15 -0.10 10.05
CA ASP A 241 24.81 -1.22 9.16
C ASP A 241 23.31 -1.55 9.25
N ASP A 242 22.75 -1.58 10.47
CA ASP A 242 21.31 -1.77 10.65
C ASP A 242 20.48 -0.67 9.95
N ILE A 243 20.93 0.59 10.04
CA ILE A 243 20.28 1.72 9.36
C ILE A 243 20.35 1.53 7.83
N ARG A 244 21.51 1.16 7.29
CA ARG A 244 21.66 0.88 5.84
C ARG A 244 20.74 -0.25 5.39
N ASP A 245 20.65 -1.31 6.19
CA ASP A 245 19.79 -2.46 5.92
C ASP A 245 18.31 -2.07 5.90
N VAL A 246 17.86 -1.24 6.85
CA VAL A 246 16.47 -0.74 6.87
C VAL A 246 16.19 0.16 5.66
N ILE A 247 17.12 1.04 5.29
CA ILE A 247 16.99 1.89 4.10
C ILE A 247 16.86 1.03 2.84
N ALA A 248 17.69 -0.01 2.69
CA ALA A 248 17.62 -0.94 1.56
C ALA A 248 16.29 -1.74 1.55
N TYR A 249 15.85 -2.22 2.72
CA TYR A 249 14.60 -2.96 2.87
C TYR A 249 13.37 -2.11 2.53
N ALA A 250 13.37 -0.83 2.93
CA ALA A 250 12.35 0.14 2.60
C ALA A 250 12.37 0.50 1.10
N ARG A 251 13.57 0.72 0.53
CA ARG A 251 13.76 1.00 -0.91
C ARG A 251 13.17 -0.09 -1.78
N ASP A 252 13.35 -1.35 -1.38
CA ASP A 252 12.80 -2.51 -2.08
C ASP A 252 11.28 -2.50 -2.19
N ARG A 253 10.61 -1.76 -1.30
CA ARG A 253 9.15 -1.61 -1.20
C ARG A 253 8.66 -0.26 -1.71
N GLY A 254 9.54 0.54 -2.31
CA GLY A 254 9.20 1.89 -2.75
C GLY A 254 9.03 2.89 -1.60
N ILE A 255 9.46 2.56 -0.37
CA ILE A 255 9.32 3.42 0.81
C ILE A 255 10.57 4.27 1.00
N ARG A 256 10.38 5.57 1.19
CA ARG A 256 11.42 6.53 1.60
C ARG A 256 11.58 6.51 3.12
N VAL A 257 12.81 6.46 3.61
CA VAL A 257 13.10 6.65 5.03
C VAL A 257 13.45 8.12 5.29
N VAL A 258 12.79 8.73 6.27
CA VAL A 258 13.05 10.10 6.74
C VAL A 258 13.49 9.97 8.20
N PRO A 259 14.80 10.07 8.52
CA PRO A 259 15.26 10.03 9.89
C PRO A 259 14.99 11.37 10.58
N GLU A 260 14.66 11.31 11.87
CA GLU A 260 14.49 12.48 12.72
C GLU A 260 15.40 12.39 13.95
N PHE A 261 16.14 13.47 14.15
CA PHE A 261 16.90 13.76 15.36
C PHE A 261 16.32 15.07 15.92
N ASP A 262 15.41 14.96 16.88
CA ASP A 262 14.65 16.10 17.40
C ASP A 262 15.55 17.05 18.20
N MET A 263 15.45 18.35 17.90
CA MET A 263 16.25 19.43 18.48
C MET A 263 15.55 20.80 18.31
N PRO A 264 15.81 21.79 19.18
CA PRO A 264 16.77 21.78 20.31
C PRO A 264 16.21 21.19 21.60
N GLY A 265 14.90 20.99 21.70
CA GLY A 265 14.26 20.24 22.79
C GLY A 265 14.43 18.73 22.63
N HIS A 266 13.75 17.95 23.45
CA HIS A 266 13.72 16.48 23.31
C HIS A 266 15.11 15.82 23.25
N SER A 267 16.10 16.43 23.91
CA SER A 267 17.51 16.11 23.72
C SER A 267 18.21 15.63 25.00
N THR A 268 17.51 15.38 26.11
CA THR A 268 18.15 14.98 27.39
C THR A 268 19.09 13.79 27.25
N SER A 269 18.75 12.79 26.42
CA SER A 269 19.61 11.62 26.20
C SER A 269 20.98 11.96 25.59
N TRP A 270 21.09 13.07 24.87
CA TRP A 270 22.33 13.53 24.24
C TRP A 270 23.27 14.10 25.31
N PHE A 271 22.70 14.84 26.27
CA PHE A 271 23.43 15.55 27.32
C PHE A 271 24.03 14.61 28.37
N VAL A 272 23.55 13.37 28.47
CA VAL A 272 24.18 12.34 29.31
C VAL A 272 25.63 12.09 28.87
N GLY A 273 25.87 12.04 27.55
CA GLY A 273 27.19 11.82 26.98
C GLY A 273 28.00 13.11 26.78
N TYR A 274 27.31 14.22 26.50
CA TYR A 274 27.88 15.51 26.16
C TYR A 274 27.13 16.64 26.89
N PRO A 275 27.30 16.77 28.23
CA PRO A 275 26.59 17.76 29.03
C PRO A 275 26.90 19.20 28.61
N GLU A 276 28.05 19.44 27.98
CA GLU A 276 28.45 20.73 27.44
C GLU A 276 27.58 21.24 26.28
N LEU A 277 26.71 20.40 25.71
CA LEU A 277 25.76 20.79 24.67
C LEU A 277 24.46 21.39 25.23
N ALA A 278 24.23 21.30 26.54
CA ALA A 278 22.99 21.74 27.16
C ALA A 278 23.07 23.19 27.63
N SER A 279 21.95 23.91 27.55
CA SER A 279 21.81 25.30 28.02
C SER A 279 21.65 25.42 29.55
N ALA A 280 21.29 24.34 30.23
CA ALA A 280 21.19 24.27 31.69
C ALA A 280 22.42 23.56 32.29
N PRO A 281 22.72 23.70 33.60
CA PRO A 281 23.69 22.85 34.26
C PRO A 281 23.13 21.43 34.48
N GLY A 282 23.98 20.40 34.33
CA GLY A 282 23.67 19.01 34.68
C GLY A 282 23.72 18.73 36.19
N PRO A 283 23.78 17.44 36.62
CA PRO A 283 23.97 16.23 35.79
C PRO A 283 22.72 15.83 35.01
N TYR A 284 22.91 15.02 33.97
CA TYR A 284 21.83 14.47 33.14
C TYR A 284 21.77 12.95 33.26
N GLU A 285 20.56 12.43 33.25
CA GLU A 285 20.26 11.02 33.14
C GLU A 285 19.25 10.81 32.01
N ILE A 286 19.21 9.60 31.44
CA ILE A 286 18.15 9.25 30.49
C ILE A 286 16.80 9.37 31.20
N GLU A 287 15.86 10.10 30.59
CA GLU A 287 14.54 10.28 31.19
C GLU A 287 13.79 8.95 31.27
N ARG A 288 13.15 8.71 32.43
CA ARG A 288 12.39 7.47 32.71
C ARG A 288 10.89 7.69 32.75
N ARG A 289 10.44 8.91 32.46
CA ARG A 289 9.03 9.30 32.44
C ARG A 289 8.67 9.91 31.10
N TRP A 290 7.38 10.05 30.89
CA TRP A 290 6.83 10.78 29.76
C TRP A 290 6.59 12.24 30.16
N GLY A 291 6.82 13.17 29.24
CA GLY A 291 6.59 14.58 29.49
C GLY A 291 7.40 15.48 28.56
N VAL A 292 7.26 16.77 28.81
CA VAL A 292 8.16 17.80 28.28
C VAL A 292 9.15 18.13 29.40
N PHE A 293 10.43 18.17 29.08
CA PHE A 293 11.51 18.37 30.03
C PHE A 293 12.26 19.67 29.71
N ASP A 294 12.76 20.33 30.76
CA ASP A 294 13.42 21.63 30.65
C ASP A 294 14.79 21.61 29.92
N PRO A 295 15.63 20.54 30.00
CA PRO A 295 16.91 20.52 29.29
C PRO A 295 16.74 20.66 27.77
N ALA A 296 17.41 21.68 27.21
CA ALA A 296 17.46 21.95 25.78
C ALA A 296 18.89 22.30 25.34
N MET A 297 19.19 22.13 24.06
CA MET A 297 20.51 22.38 23.50
C MET A 297 20.87 23.88 23.57
N ASP A 298 22.13 24.20 23.87
CA ASP A 298 22.66 25.58 23.86
C ASP A 298 22.85 26.04 22.39
N PRO A 299 22.13 27.08 21.92
CA PRO A 299 22.05 27.45 20.50
C PRO A 299 23.28 28.18 19.94
#